data_AF-A0AAX0BL29-F1
#
_entry.id   AF-A0AAX0BL29-F1
#
_cell.length_a   1.000
_cell.length_b   1.000
_cell.length_c   1.000
_cell.angle_alpha   90.00
_cell.angle_beta   90.00
_cell.angle_gamma   90.00
#
_symmetry.space_group_name_H-M   'P 1'
#
loop_
_entity.id
_entity.type
_entity.pdbx_description
1 polymer ?
#
loop_
_entity_poly.entity_id
_entity_poly.type
_entity_poly.pdbx_seq_one_letter_code
_entity_poly.pdbx_strand_id
1 'polypeptide(L)'
;MAKHEFGIMMDAPQQGKRYDEYEPWKYACISVDDAYLEGVVERLTSIDFYWHTLSVKGKGLAYCGVTLVPPCSLKAFIDVIADNSELSELKKLLENALSNNKWVIHYGL
;
A
#
# COMPACT_ATOMS: atom_id res chain seq x y z
N MET A 1 12.37 12.59 8.73
CA MET A 1 12.62 11.61 7.65
C MET A 1 11.35 11.51 6.84
N ALA A 2 11.49 11.27 5.54
CA ALA A 2 10.35 11.10 4.65
C ALA A 2 9.58 9.83 5.06
N LYS A 3 8.25 9.88 5.02
CA LYS A 3 7.40 8.80 5.52
C LYS A 3 6.29 8.51 4.54
N HIS A 4 6.03 7.22 4.38
CA HIS A 4 4.89 6.70 3.65
C HIS A 4 3.83 6.25 4.66
N GLU A 5 2.57 6.36 4.30
CA GLU A 5 1.45 5.98 5.16
C GLU A 5 0.68 4.81 4.55
N PHE A 6 0.36 3.79 5.33
CA PHE A 6 -0.39 2.61 4.89
C PHE A 6 -1.58 2.35 5.80
N GLY A 7 -2.77 2.18 5.23
CA GLY A 7 -4.00 1.92 5.99
C GLY A 7 -4.90 0.88 5.33
N ILE A 8 -5.70 0.19 6.14
CA ILE A 8 -6.69 -0.77 5.63
C ILE A 8 -7.97 -0.01 5.28
N MET A 9 -8.47 -0.19 4.06
CA MET A 9 -9.73 0.42 3.65
C MET A 9 -10.91 -0.35 4.27
N MET A 10 -11.81 0.37 4.96
CA MET A 10 -13.05 -0.21 5.50
C MET A 10 -13.92 -0.82 4.40
N ASP A 11 -14.11 -0.07 3.32
CA ASP A 11 -14.83 -0.47 2.12
C ASP A 11 -13.88 -0.57 0.93
N ALA A 12 -14.19 -1.48 0.00
CA ALA A 12 -13.43 -1.58 -1.25
C ALA A 12 -13.49 -0.25 -2.02
N PRO A 13 -12.41 0.10 -2.77
CA PRO A 13 -12.41 1.29 -3.59
C PRO A 13 -13.53 1.26 -4.63
N GLN A 14 -14.13 2.40 -4.90
CA GLN A 14 -15.27 2.52 -5.81
C GLN A 14 -14.80 2.82 -7.23
N GLN A 15 -15.44 2.19 -8.22
CA GLN A 15 -15.17 2.48 -9.63
C GLN A 15 -15.48 3.95 -9.95
N GLY A 16 -14.59 4.62 -10.68
CA GLY A 16 -14.73 6.03 -11.06
C GLY A 16 -14.39 7.02 -9.94
N LYS A 17 -14.22 6.57 -8.69
CA LYS A 17 -13.74 7.42 -7.59
C LYS A 17 -12.23 7.60 -7.67
N ARG A 18 -11.79 8.82 -7.38
CA ARG A 18 -10.38 9.16 -7.16
C ARG A 18 -10.11 9.35 -5.68
N TYR A 19 -8.92 8.95 -5.26
CA TYR A 19 -8.41 9.02 -3.89
C TYR A 19 -7.16 9.89 -3.89
N ASP A 20 -7.32 11.17 -4.23
CA ASP A 20 -6.19 12.13 -4.32
C ASP A 20 -5.95 12.89 -3.02
N GLU A 21 -6.97 12.98 -2.15
CA GLU A 21 -6.89 13.69 -0.89
C GLU A 21 -6.11 12.88 0.15
N TYR A 22 -5.16 13.55 0.82
CA TYR A 22 -4.39 12.96 1.89
C TYR A 22 -5.23 12.90 3.18
N GLU A 23 -5.85 11.74 3.43
CA GLU A 23 -6.72 11.48 4.59
C GLU A 23 -6.27 10.26 5.40
N PRO A 24 -5.03 10.20 5.94
CA PRO A 24 -4.52 9.01 6.63
C PRO A 24 -5.33 8.62 7.88
N TRP A 25 -5.95 9.60 8.55
CA TRP A 25 -6.79 9.37 9.73
C TRP A 25 -8.02 8.49 9.45
N LYS A 26 -8.53 8.52 8.21
CA LYS A 26 -9.70 7.75 7.78
C LYS A 26 -9.44 6.24 7.70
N TYR A 27 -8.18 5.86 7.55
CA TYR A 27 -7.76 4.48 7.32
C TYR A 27 -6.92 3.92 8.46
N ALA A 28 -6.83 4.67 9.57
CA ALA A 28 -5.97 4.38 10.71
C ALA A 28 -4.54 4.01 10.26
N CYS A 29 -3.98 4.84 9.39
CA CYS A 29 -2.69 4.55 8.76
C CYS A 29 -1.57 4.38 9.78
N ILE A 30 -0.64 3.48 9.48
CA ILE A 30 0.68 3.43 10.09
C ILE A 30 1.68 4.17 9.22
N SER A 31 2.65 4.81 9.86
CA SER A 31 3.78 5.43 9.16
C SER A 31 4.93 4.44 8.99
N VAL A 32 5.51 4.40 7.79
CA VAL A 32 6.71 3.63 7.45
C VAL A 32 7.79 4.61 6.99
N ASP A 33 9.01 4.48 7.51
CA ASP A 33 10.14 5.30 7.06
C ASP A 33 10.52 4.94 5.62
N ASP A 34 10.66 5.95 4.79
CA ASP A 34 11.01 5.81 3.38
C ASP A 34 12.32 5.03 3.17
N ALA A 35 13.30 5.23 4.05
CA ALA A 35 14.59 4.54 3.98
C ALA A 35 14.46 3.00 3.99
N TYR A 36 13.37 2.47 4.55
CA TYR A 36 13.11 1.03 4.58
C TYR A 36 12.40 0.52 3.32
N LEU A 37 11.71 1.41 2.60
CA LEU A 37 10.99 1.09 1.37
C LEU A 37 11.88 1.18 0.13
N GLU A 38 12.89 2.07 0.11
CA GLU A 38 13.85 2.19 -0.99
C GLU A 38 14.45 0.84 -1.39
N GLY A 39 14.81 0.00 -0.40
CA GLY A 39 15.40 -1.32 -0.64
C GLY A 39 14.46 -2.38 -1.21
N VAL A 40 13.15 -2.11 -1.28
CA VAL A 40 12.14 -3.08 -1.75
C VAL A 40 11.25 -2.56 -2.88
N VAL A 41 11.21 -1.24 -3.11
CA VAL A 41 10.30 -0.61 -4.08
C VAL A 41 10.48 -1.12 -5.51
N GLU A 42 11.73 -1.37 -5.93
CA GLU A 42 12.02 -1.91 -7.26
C GLU A 42 11.41 -3.31 -7.46
N ARG A 43 11.47 -4.16 -6.42
CA ARG A 43 10.88 -5.51 -6.44
C ARG A 43 9.35 -5.47 -6.46
N LEU A 44 8.72 -4.40 -5.99
CA LEU A 44 7.27 -4.23 -6.05
C LEU A 44 6.77 -3.86 -7.46
N THR A 45 7.63 -3.41 -8.37
CA THR A 45 7.24 -2.98 -9.73
C THR A 45 6.75 -4.11 -10.64
N SER A 46 6.85 -5.38 -10.20
CA SER A 46 6.24 -6.52 -10.89
C SER A 46 4.83 -6.83 -10.43
N ILE A 47 4.33 -6.18 -9.37
CA ILE A 47 3.05 -6.47 -8.73
C ILE A 47 2.00 -5.46 -9.22
N ASP A 48 0.85 -5.97 -9.67
CA ASP A 48 -0.25 -5.13 -10.14
C ASP A 48 -0.99 -4.45 -8.99
N PHE A 49 -1.03 -3.12 -9.02
CA PHE A 49 -1.80 -2.25 -8.12
C PHE A 49 -2.64 -1.25 -8.94
N TYR A 50 -3.20 -0.24 -8.28
CA TYR A 50 -3.87 0.88 -8.92
C TYR A 50 -3.36 2.20 -8.33
N TRP A 51 -3.27 3.24 -9.16
CA TRP A 51 -2.81 4.54 -8.71
C TRP A 51 -3.94 5.55 -8.74
N HIS A 52 -4.23 6.17 -7.59
CA HIS A 52 -5.30 7.16 -7.38
C HIS A 52 -6.74 6.68 -7.65
N THR A 53 -6.98 5.72 -8.55
CA THR A 53 -8.30 5.21 -8.94
C THR A 53 -8.19 3.84 -9.60
N LEU A 54 -9.27 3.05 -9.53
CA LEU A 54 -9.36 1.73 -10.17
C LEU A 54 -9.24 1.74 -11.70
N SER A 55 -9.41 2.91 -12.34
CA SER A 55 -9.25 3.04 -13.80
C SER A 55 -7.79 3.16 -14.23
N VAL A 56 -6.87 3.43 -13.30
CA VAL A 56 -5.44 3.58 -13.58
C VAL A 56 -4.71 2.42 -12.95
N LYS A 57 -4.43 1.39 -13.76
CA LYS A 57 -3.58 0.27 -13.35
C LYS A 57 -2.15 0.78 -13.19
N GLY A 58 -1.54 0.45 -12.07
CA GLY A 58 -0.16 0.76 -11.74
C GLY A 58 0.61 -0.52 -11.41
N LYS A 59 1.93 -0.43 -11.37
CA LYS A 59 2.76 -1.51 -10.84
C LYS A 59 3.66 -1.01 -9.75
N GLY A 60 3.62 -1.66 -8.59
CA GLY A 60 4.30 -1.17 -7.40
C GLY A 60 3.72 0.16 -6.88
N LEU A 61 4.37 0.69 -5.84
CA LEU A 61 3.92 1.89 -5.15
C LEU A 61 4.10 3.14 -6.03
N ALA A 62 3.06 3.96 -6.13
CA ALA A 62 3.19 5.35 -6.57
C ALA A 62 3.95 6.13 -5.50
N TYR A 63 5.26 6.32 -5.71
CA TYR A 63 6.17 6.84 -4.69
C TYR A 63 5.85 8.28 -4.27
N CYS A 64 5.37 9.11 -5.19
CA CYS A 64 4.86 10.47 -4.92
C CYS A 64 3.37 10.56 -5.27
N GLY A 65 2.55 9.67 -4.72
CA GLY A 65 1.12 9.60 -5.04
C GLY A 65 0.36 8.59 -4.19
N VAL A 66 -0.85 8.22 -4.65
CA VAL A 66 -1.71 7.28 -3.91
C VAL A 66 -1.75 5.94 -4.62
N THR A 67 -1.57 4.87 -3.85
CA THR A 67 -1.68 3.49 -4.33
C THR A 67 -2.82 2.78 -3.64
N LEU A 68 -3.64 2.08 -4.42
CA LEU A 68 -4.66 1.16 -3.94
C LEU A 68 -4.18 -0.26 -4.22
N VAL A 69 -3.93 -1.01 -3.15
CA VAL A 69 -3.43 -2.37 -3.19
C VAL A 69 -4.61 -3.34 -3.07
N PRO A 70 -4.91 -4.14 -4.11
CA PRO A 70 -5.98 -5.12 -4.06
C PRO A 70 -5.62 -6.32 -3.17
N PRO A 71 -6.61 -7.00 -2.57
CA PRO A 71 -6.38 -8.19 -1.75
C PRO A 71 -5.58 -9.28 -2.46
N CYS A 72 -5.80 -9.47 -3.77
CA CYS A 72 -5.08 -10.47 -4.56
C CYS A 72 -3.57 -10.20 -4.70
N SER A 73 -3.12 -8.96 -4.52
CA SER A 73 -1.72 -8.58 -4.62
C SER A 73 -1.00 -8.56 -3.26
N LEU A 74 -1.73 -8.65 -2.14
CA LEU A 74 -1.15 -8.57 -0.80
C LEU A 74 -0.16 -9.69 -0.51
N LYS A 75 -0.44 -10.91 -0.97
CA LYS A 75 0.47 -12.05 -0.75
C LYS A 75 1.84 -11.81 -1.40
N ALA A 76 1.85 -11.37 -2.65
CA ALA A 76 3.08 -11.02 -3.36
C ALA A 76 3.81 -9.85 -2.68
N PHE A 77 3.08 -8.85 -2.19
CA PHE A 77 3.69 -7.73 -1.45
C PHE A 77 4.34 -8.22 -0.15
N ILE A 78 3.63 -9.02 0.66
CA ILE A 78 4.17 -9.62 1.89
C ILE A 78 5.45 -10.40 1.60
N ASP A 79 5.48 -11.19 0.53
CA ASP A 79 6.64 -12.01 0.17
C ASP A 79 7.85 -11.14 -0.21
N VAL A 80 7.65 -10.00 -0.87
CA VAL A 80 8.74 -9.05 -1.19
C VAL A 80 9.37 -8.44 0.06
N ILE A 81 8.56 -8.13 1.08
CA ILE A 81 9.05 -7.45 2.30
C ILE A 81 9.41 -8.42 3.43
N ALA A 82 9.22 -9.73 3.24
CA ALA A 82 9.29 -10.73 4.31
C ALA A 82 10.62 -10.76 5.06
N ASP A 83 11.72 -10.47 4.36
CA ASP A 83 13.09 -10.53 4.88
C ASP A 83 13.56 -9.22 5.52
N ASN A 84 12.74 -8.16 5.50
CA ASN A 84 13.09 -6.87 6.09
C ASN A 84 12.42 -6.69 7.47
N SER A 85 13.20 -6.81 8.54
CA SER A 85 12.70 -6.66 9.92
C SER A 85 12.12 -5.28 10.24
N GLU A 86 12.63 -4.24 9.60
CA GLU A 86 12.15 -2.86 9.78
C GLU A 86 10.73 -2.67 9.20
N LEU A 87 10.30 -3.57 8.30
CA LEU A 87 8.96 -3.58 7.70
C LEU A 87 7.99 -4.52 8.41
N SER A 88 8.32 -4.99 9.61
CA SER A 88 7.49 -5.96 10.36
C SER A 88 6.08 -5.46 10.69
N GLU A 89 5.92 -4.18 11.03
CA GLU A 89 4.59 -3.58 11.26
C GLU A 89 3.77 -3.45 9.98
N LEU A 90 4.42 -3.09 8.85
CA LEU A 90 3.78 -3.10 7.53
C LEU A 90 3.33 -4.52 7.17
N LYS A 91 4.19 -5.52 7.37
CA LYS A 91 3.85 -6.93 7.14
C LYS A 91 2.62 -7.36 7.93
N LYS A 92 2.55 -7.04 9.23
CA LYS A 92 1.37 -7.33 10.07
C LYS A 92 0.09 -6.68 9.53
N LEU A 93 0.17 -5.41 9.09
CA LEU A 93 -0.96 -4.72 8.48
C LEU A 93 -1.43 -5.41 7.19
N LEU A 94 -0.49 -5.80 6.31
CA LEU A 94 -0.81 -6.50 5.06
C LEU A 94 -1.38 -7.90 5.32
N GLU A 95 -0.86 -8.64 6.29
CA GLU A 95 -1.38 -9.95 6.71
C GLU A 95 -2.80 -9.84 7.27
N ASN A 96 -3.08 -8.80 8.07
CA ASN A 96 -4.41 -8.51 8.56
C ASN A 96 -5.38 -8.15 7.42
N ALA A 97 -4.94 -7.34 6.47
CA ALA A 97 -5.73 -7.01 5.29
C ALA A 97 -6.00 -8.27 4.44
N LEU A 98 -5.00 -9.14 4.26
CA LEU A 98 -5.11 -10.38 3.49
C LEU A 98 -6.11 -11.35 4.14
N SER A 99 -6.02 -11.56 5.45
CA SER A 99 -6.91 -12.48 6.18
C SER A 99 -8.37 -12.02 6.17
N ASN A 100 -8.61 -10.70 6.11
CA ASN A 100 -9.93 -10.10 6.04
C ASN A 100 -10.39 -9.76 4.61
N ASN A 101 -9.61 -10.13 3.59
CA ASN A 101 -9.86 -9.81 2.18
C ASN A 101 -10.12 -8.30 1.94
N LYS A 102 -9.32 -7.44 2.57
CA LYS A 102 -9.43 -5.98 2.52
C LYS A 102 -8.39 -5.36 1.61
N TRP A 103 -8.74 -4.20 1.07
CA TRP A 103 -7.81 -3.35 0.32
C TRP A 103 -6.93 -2.55 1.27
N VAL A 104 -5.74 -2.20 0.80
CA VAL A 104 -4.83 -1.28 1.50
C VAL A 104 -4.65 -0.02 0.66
N ILE A 105 -4.71 1.14 1.30
CA ILE A 105 -4.35 2.42 0.71
C ILE A 105 -2.96 2.83 1.19
N HIS A 106 -2.16 3.32 0.27
CA HIS A 106 -0.82 3.85 0.52
C HIS A 106 -0.76 5.30 0.04
N TYR A 107 -0.22 6.18 0.88
CA TYR A 107 0.16 7.53 0.54
C TYR A 107 1.68 7.62 0.48
N GLY A 108 2.19 8.00 -0.69
CA GLY A 108 3.59 8.33 -0.92
C GLY A 108 3.96 9.73 -0.40
N LEU A 109 5.16 10.16 -0.78
CA LEU A 109 5.74 11.45 -0.38
C LEU A 109 5.07 12.67 -1.02
#